data_AF-A0A1H3E4W1-F1
#
_entry.id   AF-A0A1H3E4W1-F1
#
_cell.length_a   1.000
_cell.length_b   1.000
_cell.length_c   1.000
_cell.angle_alpha   90.00
_cell.angle_beta   90.00
_cell.angle_gamma   90.00
#
_symmetry.space_group_name_H-M   'P 1'
#
loop_
_entity.id
_entity.type
_entity.pdbx_description
1 polymer ?
#
loop_
_entity_poly.entity_id
_entity_poly.type
_entity_poly.pdbx_seq_one_letter_code
_entity_poly.pdbx_strand_id
1 'polypeptide(L)'
;MEAFKSLLTKLLILLFTLLFIYPAIVFAMLVLGFTDSWKSGTVMLVSALLLRFILKREVAKLPPIRRMKQEQLGSFPGVYTNEESPPQLSDIYYDIAAKLREEEEIVRIVNQMKEKPGLK
;
A
#
# COMPACT_ATOMS: atom_id res chain seq x y z
N MET A 1 3.36 -6.97 18.66
CA MET A 1 2.20 -7.91 18.63
C MET A 1 1.08 -7.45 17.69
N GLU A 2 0.78 -6.15 17.56
CA GLU A 2 -0.34 -5.68 16.71
C GLU A 2 -0.13 -5.90 15.20
N ALA A 3 1.10 -5.74 14.71
CA ALA A 3 1.43 -6.01 13.30
C ALA A 3 1.18 -7.48 12.93
N PHE A 4 1.52 -8.42 13.81
CA PHE A 4 1.28 -9.85 13.61
C PHE A 4 -0.22 -10.17 13.58
N LYS A 5 -1.01 -9.59 14.51
CA LYS A 5 -2.48 -9.72 14.50
C LYS A 5 -3.09 -9.17 13.21
N SER A 6 -2.64 -8.00 12.75
CA SER A 6 -3.10 -7.40 11.48
C SER A 6 -2.80 -8.29 10.26
N LEU A 7 -1.60 -8.87 10.22
CA LEU A 7 -1.21 -9.82 9.16
C LEU A 7 -2.05 -11.09 9.18
N LEU A 8 -2.28 -11.66 10.36
CA LEU A 8 -3.09 -12.87 10.54
C LEU A 8 -4.54 -12.64 10.12
N THR A 9 -5.14 -11.52 10.53
CA THR A 9 -6.50 -11.15 10.13
C THR A 9 -6.62 -10.96 8.61
N LYS A 10 -5.62 -10.33 7.98
CA LYS A 10 -5.60 -10.18 6.51
C LYS A 10 -5.47 -11.50 5.79
N LEU A 11 -4.61 -12.39 6.27
CA LEU A 11 -4.42 -13.72 5.70
C LEU A 11 -5.69 -14.56 5.83
N LEU A 12 -6.35 -14.51 6.99
CA LEU A 12 -7.64 -15.16 7.22
C LEU A 12 -8.74 -14.63 6.29
N ILE A 13 -8.84 -13.30 6.14
CA ILE A 13 -9.78 -12.65 5.22
C ILE A 13 -9.52 -13.08 3.77
N LEU A 14 -8.24 -13.13 3.36
CA LEU A 14 -7.86 -13.52 2.02
C LEU A 14 -8.19 -14.99 1.76
N LEU A 15 -7.86 -15.87 2.70
CA LEU A 15 -8.13 -17.30 2.59
C LEU A 15 -9.65 -17.58 2.57
N PHE A 16 -10.42 -16.89 3.41
CA PHE A 16 -11.87 -16.99 3.41
C PHE A 16 -12.49 -16.52 2.10
N THR A 17 -12.01 -15.40 1.56
CA THR A 17 -12.47 -14.90 0.25
C THR A 17 -12.13 -15.88 -0.87
N LEU A 18 -10.94 -16.48 -0.81
CA LEU A 18 -10.48 -17.44 -1.81
C LEU A 18 -11.31 -18.74 -1.78
N LEU A 19 -11.54 -19.30 -0.59
CA LEU A 19 -12.16 -20.61 -0.41
C LEU A 19 -13.69 -20.59 -0.37
N PHE A 20 -14.32 -19.46 -0.04
CA PHE A 20 -15.78 -19.39 0.07
C PHE A 20 -16.39 -18.50 -1.02
N ILE A 21 -15.87 -17.28 -1.20
CA ILE A 21 -16.54 -16.29 -2.06
C ILE A 21 -16.37 -16.62 -3.54
N TYR A 22 -15.15 -16.87 -4.01
CA TYR A 22 -14.93 -17.24 -5.42
C TYR A 22 -15.66 -18.51 -5.84
N PRO A 23 -15.54 -19.65 -5.13
CA PRO A 23 -16.27 -20.85 -5.51
C PRO A 23 -17.78 -20.65 -5.40
N ALA A 24 -18.29 -19.88 -4.44
CA ALA A 24 -19.71 -19.56 -4.38
C ALA A 24 -20.20 -18.78 -5.61
N ILE A 25 -19.41 -17.82 -6.12
CA ILE A 25 -19.74 -17.08 -7.35
C ILE A 25 -19.75 -18.03 -8.56
N VAL A 26 -18.75 -18.91 -8.67
CA VAL A 26 -18.69 -19.89 -9.76
C VAL A 26 -19.88 -20.84 -9.69
N PHE A 27 -20.21 -21.34 -8.50
CA PHE A 27 -21.36 -22.22 -8.29
C PHE A 27 -22.68 -21.52 -8.60
N ALA A 28 -22.83 -20.25 -8.22
CA ALA A 28 -24.02 -19.47 -8.53
C ALA A 28 -24.17 -19.24 -10.03
N MET A 29 -23.08 -18.96 -10.76
CA MET A 29 -23.11 -18.87 -12.23
C MET A 29 -23.46 -20.20 -12.88
N LEU A 30 -22.93 -21.32 -12.37
CA LEU A 30 -23.29 -22.65 -12.84
C LEU A 30 -24.77 -22.95 -12.58
N VAL A 31 -25.29 -22.66 -11.39
CA VAL A 31 -26.70 -22.87 -11.06
C VAL A 31 -27.61 -22.00 -11.93
N LEU A 32 -27.23 -20.76 -12.21
CA LEU A 32 -27.98 -19.87 -13.11
C LEU A 32 -27.94 -20.34 -14.58
N GLY A 33 -26.82 -20.92 -15.03
CA GLY A 33 -26.65 -21.40 -16.40
C GLY A 33 -27.22 -22.80 -16.65
N PHE A 34 -27.30 -23.65 -15.63
CA PHE A 34 -27.71 -25.06 -15.75
C PHE A 34 -29.04 -25.40 -15.08
N THR A 35 -29.69 -24.48 -14.36
CA THR A 35 -30.98 -24.75 -13.70
C THR A 35 -32.04 -23.69 -14.01
N ASP A 36 -33.30 -24.11 -14.15
CA ASP A 36 -34.47 -23.22 -14.22
C ASP A 36 -34.75 -22.51 -12.88
N SER A 37 -34.00 -22.83 -11.83
CA SER A 37 -34.21 -22.32 -10.47
C SER A 37 -33.50 -20.98 -10.25
N TRP A 38 -33.86 -19.97 -11.04
CA TRP A 38 -33.24 -18.64 -10.99
C TRP A 38 -33.27 -18.00 -9.60
N LYS A 39 -34.29 -18.32 -8.78
CA LYS A 39 -34.39 -17.84 -7.39
C LYS A 39 -33.23 -18.29 -6.51
N SER A 40 -32.80 -19.56 -6.62
CA SER A 40 -31.75 -20.11 -5.74
C SER A 40 -30.38 -19.54 -6.12
N GLY A 41 -30.06 -19.51 -7.41
CA GLY A 41 -28.80 -18.94 -7.92
C GLY A 41 -28.69 -17.44 -7.68
N THR A 42 -29.78 -16.69 -7.86
CA THR A 42 -29.77 -15.23 -7.60
C THR A 42 -29.59 -14.92 -6.11
N VAL A 43 -30.27 -15.64 -5.21
CA VAL A 43 -30.10 -15.44 -3.76
C VAL A 43 -28.66 -15.76 -3.31
N MET A 44 -28.07 -16.83 -3.84
CA MET A 44 -26.67 -17.18 -3.57
C MET A 44 -25.69 -16.11 -4.11
N LEU A 45 -25.95 -15.57 -5.30
CA LEU A 45 -25.12 -14.53 -5.90
C LEU A 45 -25.22 -13.19 -5.16
N VAL A 46 -26.44 -12.78 -4.78
CA VAL A 46 -26.69 -11.54 -4.02
C VAL A 46 -26.08 -11.63 -2.63
N SER A 47 -26.22 -12.77 -1.94
CA SER A 47 -25.62 -12.97 -0.61
C SER A 47 -24.09 -12.95 -0.67
N ALA A 48 -23.47 -13.59 -1.68
CA ALA A 48 -22.02 -13.54 -1.87
C ALA A 48 -21.52 -12.10 -2.18
N LEU A 49 -22.25 -11.33 -2.99
CA LEU A 49 -21.92 -9.94 -3.28
C LEU A 49 -22.03 -9.03 -2.04
N LEU A 50 -23.08 -9.20 -1.25
CA LEU A 50 -23.23 -8.48 0.02
C LEU A 50 -22.10 -8.80 0.98
N LEU A 51 -21.72 -10.07 1.10
CA LEU A 51 -20.59 -10.49 1.93
C LEU A 51 -19.29 -9.83 1.47
N ARG A 52 -19.03 -9.82 0.16
CA ARG A 52 -17.87 -9.16 -0.45
C ARG A 52 -17.85 -7.66 -0.18
N PHE A 53 -19.01 -7.01 -0.22
CA PHE A 53 -19.13 -5.58 0.06
C PHE A 53 -18.80 -5.25 1.52
N ILE A 54 -19.33 -6.03 2.46
CA ILE A 54 -19.04 -5.90 3.90
C ILE A 54 -17.55 -6.12 4.15
N LEU A 55 -16.95 -7.15 3.57
CA LEU A 55 -15.51 -7.43 3.66
C LEU A 55 -14.66 -6.27 3.12
N LYS A 56 -15.03 -5.69 1.98
CA LYS A 56 -14.34 -4.49 1.47
C LYS A 56 -14.42 -3.32 2.44
N ARG A 57 -15.56 -3.13 3.09
CA ARG A 57 -15.78 -2.06 4.07
C ARG A 57 -14.96 -2.29 5.34
N GLU A 58 -14.87 -3.52 5.84
CA GLU A 58 -14.03 -3.85 6.99
C GLU A 58 -12.53 -3.71 6.67
N VAL A 59 -12.10 -4.11 5.47
CA VAL A 59 -10.72 -3.89 5.01
C VAL A 59 -10.38 -2.40 4.89
N ALA A 60 -11.34 -1.56 4.50
CA ALA A 60 -11.15 -0.11 4.43
C ALA A 60 -11.03 0.56 5.81
N LYS A 61 -11.61 -0.05 6.86
CA LYS A 61 -11.45 0.41 8.25
C LYS A 61 -10.13 -0.01 8.88
N LEU A 62 -9.51 -1.08 8.37
CA LEU A 62 -8.16 -1.42 8.80
C LEU A 62 -7.25 -0.24 8.41
N PRO A 63 -6.43 0.27 9.36
CA PRO A 63 -5.47 1.30 9.01
C PRO A 63 -4.66 0.76 7.84
N PRO A 64 -4.48 1.55 6.76
CA PRO A 64 -3.61 1.13 5.69
C PRO A 64 -2.33 0.71 6.37
N ILE A 65 -1.87 -0.52 6.11
CA ILE A 65 -0.45 -0.81 6.29
C ILE A 65 0.16 0.34 5.52
N ARG A 66 0.79 1.28 6.22
CA ARG A 66 1.66 2.26 5.57
C ARG A 66 2.50 1.34 4.71
N ARG A 67 2.20 1.27 3.40
CA ARG A 67 3.11 0.68 2.43
C ARG A 67 4.38 1.35 2.85
N MET A 68 5.28 0.55 3.45
CA MET A 68 6.55 1.01 3.96
C MET A 68 7.02 1.88 2.83
N LYS A 69 6.92 3.20 3.10
CA LYS A 69 6.92 4.25 2.10
C LYS A 69 8.08 3.83 1.25
N GLN A 70 7.85 3.40 0.00
CA GLN A 70 8.91 2.93 -0.89
C GLN A 70 10.01 3.91 -0.62
N GLU A 71 11.04 3.46 0.13
CA GLU A 71 11.88 4.39 0.85
C GLU A 71 12.37 5.27 -0.25
N GLN A 72 11.93 6.54 -0.20
CA GLN A 72 12.42 7.50 -1.13
C GLN A 72 13.91 7.38 -0.88
N LEU A 73 14.63 6.82 -1.85
CA LEU A 73 16.04 7.06 -1.98
C LEU A 73 16.19 8.55 -1.69
N GLY A 74 16.82 8.92 -0.57
CA GLY A 74 17.00 10.33 -0.22
C GLY A 74 16.30 10.82 1.05
N SER A 75 16.29 10.06 2.14
CA SER A 75 16.41 10.72 3.45
C SER A 75 17.38 9.91 4.30
N PHE A 76 18.67 10.13 4.04
CA PHE A 76 19.73 9.68 4.91
C PHE A 76 19.71 10.55 6.19
N PRO A 77 19.35 10.00 7.36
CA PRO A 77 19.31 10.76 8.58
C PRO A 77 20.70 10.69 9.23
N GLY A 78 21.51 11.74 9.04
CA GLY A 78 22.75 11.83 9.81
C GLY A 78 23.80 12.74 9.21
N VAL A 79 24.53 13.41 10.10
CA VAL A 79 25.86 13.95 9.80
C VAL A 79 26.81 12.75 9.80
N TYR A 80 27.14 12.22 8.63
CA TYR A 80 28.11 11.13 8.52
C TYR A 80 29.49 11.66 8.85
N THR A 81 30.01 11.31 10.03
CA THR A 81 31.42 11.44 10.37
C THR A 81 32.17 10.23 9.82
N ASN A 82 33.41 10.42 9.35
CA ASN A 82 34.25 9.34 8.80
C ASN A 82 34.49 8.18 9.78
N GLU A 83 34.16 8.36 11.07
CA GLU A 83 34.37 7.36 12.12
C GLU A 83 33.27 6.30 12.22
N GLU A 84 32.05 6.58 11.72
CA GLU A 84 30.87 5.70 11.90
C GLU A 84 30.46 4.95 10.63
N SER A 85 31.14 5.16 9.51
CA SER A 85 30.81 4.54 8.22
C SER A 85 31.72 3.34 7.91
N PRO A 86 31.19 2.23 7.34
CA PRO A 86 32.02 1.09 6.98
C PRO A 86 33.08 1.52 5.94
N PRO A 87 34.36 1.20 6.17
CA PRO A 87 35.52 1.90 5.59
C PRO A 87 35.69 1.76 4.06
N GLN A 88 34.86 0.93 3.40
CA GLN A 88 34.96 0.69 1.97
C GLN A 88 33.99 1.55 1.15
N LEU A 89 33.02 2.20 1.80
CA LEU A 89 31.95 2.96 1.11
C LEU A 89 31.77 4.37 1.68
N SER A 90 32.60 4.80 2.63
CA SER A 90 32.54 6.13 3.27
C SER A 90 32.53 7.26 2.25
N ASP A 91 33.42 7.18 1.26
CA ASP A 91 33.59 8.21 0.24
C ASP A 91 32.36 8.30 -0.67
N ILE A 92 31.79 7.14 -1.01
CA ILE A 92 30.57 7.05 -1.82
C ILE A 92 29.38 7.63 -1.06
N TYR A 93 29.23 7.31 0.23
CA TYR A 93 28.15 7.87 1.04
C TYR A 93 28.30 9.38 1.26
N TYR A 94 29.53 9.86 1.42
CA TYR A 94 29.82 11.29 1.54
C TYR A 94 29.45 12.05 0.26
N ASP A 95 29.86 11.54 -0.89
CA ASP A 95 29.53 12.13 -2.20
C ASP A 95 28.02 12.15 -2.46
N ILE A 96 27.31 11.08 -2.08
CA ILE A 96 25.86 11.01 -2.20
C ILE A 96 25.19 12.04 -1.28
N ALA A 97 25.67 12.19 -0.04
CA ALA A 97 25.15 13.18 0.90
C ALA A 97 25.40 14.62 0.42
N ALA A 98 26.56 14.90 -0.15
CA ALA A 98 26.89 16.21 -0.73
C ALA A 98 25.94 16.55 -1.89
N LYS A 99 25.74 15.62 -2.84
CA LYS A 99 24.83 15.82 -3.97
C LYS A 99 23.38 16.03 -3.55
N LEU A 100 22.89 15.26 -2.59
CA LEU A 100 21.52 15.41 -2.07
C LEU A 100 21.29 16.78 -1.43
N ARG A 101 22.29 17.32 -0.73
CA ARG A 101 22.21 18.65 -0.13
C ARG A 101 22.13 19.75 -1.18
N GLU A 102 22.91 19.64 -2.26
CA GLU A 102 22.84 20.56 -3.40
C GLU A 102 21.47 20.51 -4.08
N GLU A 103 20.91 19.32 -4.30
CA GLU A 103 19.57 19.15 -4.88
C GLU A 103 18.47 19.75 -3.99
N GLU A 104 18.54 19.57 -2.67
CA GLU A 104 17.60 20.19 -1.73
C GLU A 104 17.67 21.72 -1.77
N GLU A 105 18.87 22.31 -1.89
CA GLU A 105 19.04 23.75 -2.01
C GLU A 105 18.43 24.29 -3.30
N ILE A 106 18.62 23.59 -4.43
CA ILE A 106 17.98 23.94 -5.71
C ILE A 106 16.45 23.89 -5.58
N VAL A 107 15.91 22.84 -4.98
CA VAL A 107 14.46 22.71 -4.77
C VAL A 107 13.91 23.82 -3.87
N ARG A 108 14.64 24.21 -2.81
CA ARG A 108 14.27 25.35 -1.97
C ARG A 108 14.25 26.66 -2.76
N ILE A 109 15.26 26.92 -3.58
CA ILE A 109 15.33 28.14 -4.41
C ILE A 109 14.17 28.16 -5.43
N VAL A 110 13.89 27.04 -6.10
CA VAL A 110 12.77 26.93 -7.06
C VAL A 110 11.42 27.16 -6.36
N ASN A 111 11.22 26.59 -5.18
CA ASN A 111 9.98 26.81 -4.42
C ASN A 111 9.85 28.26 -3.95
N GLN A 112 10.93 28.92 -3.52
CA GLN A 112 10.93 30.33 -3.18
C GLN A 112 10.63 31.24 -4.38
N MET A 113 11.12 30.90 -5.58
CA MET A 113 10.80 31.63 -6.81
C MET A 113 9.33 31.43 -7.21
N LYS A 114 8.80 30.22 -7.03
CA LYS A 114 7.39 29.89 -7.32
C LYS A 114 6.41 30.54 -6.33
N GLU A 115 6.82 30.76 -5.08
CA GLU A 115 6.06 31.49 -4.07
C GLU A 115 6.15 33.02 -4.19
N LYS A 116 7.06 33.55 -5.01
CA LYS A 116 7.12 34.98 -5.38
C LYS A 116 6.59 35.30 -6.79
N PRO A 117 5.37 34.91 -7.21
CA PRO A 117 4.75 35.51 -8.38
C PRO A 117 4.00 36.77 -7.92
N GLY A 118 4.69 37.91 -7.81
CA GLY A 118 4.01 39.14 -7.39
C GLY A 118 4.86 40.32 -6.96
N LEU A 119 6.00 40.58 -7.60
CA LEU A 119 6.61 41.91 -7.49
C LEU A 119 7.18 42.39 -8.83
N LYS A 120 6.26 42.54 -9.80
CA LYS A 120 6.00 43.77 -10.57
C LYS A 120 4.86 43.52 -11.54
#